data_AF-A0A9D2A0L4-F1
#
_entry.id   AF-A0A9D2A0L4-F1
#
_cell.length_a   1.000
_cell.length_b   1.000
_cell.length_c   1.000
_cell.angle_alpha   90.00
_cell.angle_beta   90.00
_cell.angle_gamma   90.00
#
_symmetry.space_group_name_H-M   'P 1'
#
loop_
_entity.id
_entity.type
_entity.pdbx_description
1 polymer ?
#
loop_
_entity_poly.entity_id
_entity_poly.type
_entity_poly.pdbx_seq_one_letter_code
_entity_poly.pdbx_strand_id
1 'polypeptide(L)'
;MDARITKQRLGNLISYDWLKMLVTIVVFVLVLVLLFTMTATRPKNTQEYSIYAYTDLTATSSFTNLGDTLEERDVLSYDILAINSESFAGNNYASATYSARRAAGQGTVMFITDNPVYETDDNGDYVLDEDGNRVLASNSELYNFAMGMAYSADTRSSPAVYDTQYYMQLCEEYLVQFFGDDWADSDALDGATTPEQSFSRRNDGDKRYKTEEQRAQGIADERERLLKLRGDYLAVSAAFEDGTFSHTVYEGTRSDGNGGTETYSSALGIDVGGLNGLKNLLYYTDSEGVRTTENVNLSILYNNYLDGSDLCFETVSFLRYLLDTYKE
;
A
#
# COMPACT_ATOMS: atom_id res chain seq x y z
N MET A 1 -15.78 -62.77 -34.43
CA MET A 1 -14.66 -63.01 -33.49
C MET A 1 -15.02 -62.26 -32.21
N ASP A 2 -15.47 -62.99 -31.19
CA ASP A 2 -16.04 -62.42 -29.96
C ASP A 2 -14.92 -61.77 -29.13
N ALA A 3 -14.84 -60.44 -29.16
CA ALA A 3 -13.82 -59.66 -28.47
C ALA A 3 -14.19 -59.46 -27.00
N ARG A 4 -14.29 -60.56 -26.24
CA ARG A 4 -14.43 -60.49 -24.79
C ARG A 4 -13.12 -59.96 -24.18
N ILE A 5 -13.19 -58.78 -23.54
CA ILE A 5 -12.09 -58.23 -22.74
C ILE A 5 -11.88 -59.15 -21.53
N THR A 6 -10.86 -60.00 -21.59
CA THR A 6 -10.43 -60.82 -20.45
C THR A 6 -9.51 -60.02 -19.53
N LYS A 7 -9.59 -60.22 -18.20
CA LYS A 7 -8.75 -59.53 -17.19
C LYS A 7 -7.25 -59.55 -17.55
N GLN A 8 -6.79 -60.61 -18.20
CA GLN A 8 -5.40 -60.80 -18.63
C GLN A 8 -5.00 -59.87 -19.79
N ARG A 9 -5.92 -59.56 -20.71
CA ARG A 9 -5.68 -58.58 -21.79
C ARG A 9 -5.64 -57.15 -21.25
N LEU A 10 -6.51 -56.81 -20.29
CA LEU A 10 -6.49 -55.52 -19.62
C LEU A 10 -5.19 -55.32 -18.81
N GLY A 11 -4.75 -56.37 -18.10
CA GLY A 11 -3.49 -56.37 -17.36
C GLY A 11 -2.26 -56.16 -18.26
N ASN A 12 -2.21 -56.82 -19.42
CA ASN A 12 -1.12 -56.65 -20.40
C ASN A 12 -1.12 -55.26 -21.08
N LEU A 13 -2.30 -54.67 -21.29
CA LEU A 13 -2.42 -53.33 -21.86
C LEU A 13 -1.92 -52.28 -20.86
N ILE A 14 -2.25 -52.44 -19.57
CA ILE A 14 -1.73 -51.59 -18.49
C ILE A 14 -0.21 -51.79 -18.33
N SER A 15 0.32 -53.01 -18.27
CA SER A 15 1.75 -53.23 -18.06
C SER A 15 2.65 -52.84 -19.25
N TYR A 16 2.10 -52.71 -20.46
CA TYR A 16 2.87 -52.27 -21.65
C TYR A 16 2.71 -50.78 -21.97
N ASP A 17 1.55 -50.17 -21.69
CA ASP A 17 1.28 -48.76 -22.02
C ASP A 17 1.18 -47.82 -20.80
N TRP A 18 1.37 -48.30 -19.56
CA TRP A 18 1.33 -47.43 -18.36
C TRP A 18 2.29 -46.24 -18.43
N LEU A 19 3.48 -46.43 -19.00
CA LEU A 19 4.45 -45.34 -19.17
C LEU A 19 3.93 -44.28 -20.15
N LYS A 20 3.30 -44.70 -21.25
CA LYS A 20 2.68 -43.77 -22.21
C LYS A 20 1.50 -43.04 -21.59
N MET A 21 0.64 -43.75 -20.85
CA MET A 21 -0.47 -43.14 -20.11
C MET A 21 0.03 -42.10 -19.10
N LEU A 22 1.10 -42.39 -18.36
CA LEU A 22 1.72 -41.46 -17.41
C LEU A 22 2.30 -40.24 -18.11
N VAL A 23 3.05 -40.42 -19.21
CA VAL A 23 3.60 -39.31 -20.01
C VAL A 23 2.47 -38.45 -20.59
N THR A 24 1.40 -39.05 -21.11
CA THR A 24 0.24 -38.31 -21.61
C THR A 24 -0.45 -37.49 -20.51
N ILE A 25 -0.60 -38.04 -19.31
CA ILE A 25 -1.12 -37.30 -18.15
C ILE A 25 -0.22 -36.12 -17.81
N VAL A 26 1.11 -36.34 -17.73
CA VAL A 26 2.07 -35.26 -17.44
C VAL A 26 2.01 -34.16 -18.51
N VAL A 27 1.96 -34.53 -19.79
CA VAL A 27 1.81 -33.56 -20.89
C VAL A 27 0.49 -32.80 -20.78
N PHE A 28 -0.61 -33.48 -20.48
CA PHE A 28 -1.91 -32.83 -20.35
C PHE A 28 -1.97 -31.87 -19.15
N VAL A 29 -1.39 -32.26 -18.01
CA VAL A 29 -1.21 -31.38 -16.84
C VAL A 29 -0.34 -30.18 -17.21
N LEU A 30 0.73 -30.38 -17.96
CA LEU A 30 1.63 -29.31 -18.38
C LEU A 30 0.93 -28.35 -19.36
N VAL A 31 0.13 -28.87 -20.29
CA VAL A 31 -0.73 -28.05 -21.16
C VAL A 31 -1.76 -27.27 -20.34
N LEU A 32 -2.42 -27.89 -19.35
CA LEU A 32 -3.35 -27.19 -18.47
C LEU A 32 -2.65 -26.10 -17.66
N VAL A 33 -1.48 -26.37 -17.07
CA VAL A 33 -0.68 -25.37 -16.34
C VAL A 33 -0.27 -24.24 -17.27
N LEU A 34 0.19 -24.54 -18.49
CA LEU A 34 0.52 -23.51 -19.49
C LEU A 34 -0.72 -22.71 -19.87
N LEU A 35 -1.87 -23.35 -20.04
CA LEU A 35 -3.12 -22.68 -20.38
C LEU A 35 -3.52 -21.73 -19.25
N PHE A 36 -3.58 -22.18 -18.00
CA PHE A 36 -3.88 -21.33 -16.84
C PHE A 36 -2.87 -20.20 -16.63
N THR A 37 -1.56 -20.48 -16.81
CA THR A 37 -0.51 -19.44 -16.67
C THR A 37 -0.50 -18.46 -17.84
N MET A 38 -0.95 -18.85 -19.04
CA MET A 38 -1.06 -17.97 -20.19
C MET A 38 -2.41 -17.23 -20.26
N THR A 39 -3.49 -17.72 -19.64
CA THR A 39 -4.80 -17.06 -19.69
C THR A 39 -4.99 -16.00 -18.61
N ALA A 40 -4.42 -16.16 -17.42
CA ALA A 40 -4.52 -15.14 -16.37
C ALA A 40 -3.59 -13.95 -16.66
N THR A 41 -4.10 -12.72 -16.58
CA THR A 41 -3.23 -11.54 -16.37
C THR A 41 -2.73 -11.63 -14.95
N ARG A 42 -1.40 -11.74 -14.76
CA ARG A 42 -0.81 -11.62 -13.43
C ARG A 42 -0.67 -10.14 -13.09
N PRO A 43 -1.07 -9.71 -11.88
CA PRO A 43 -0.82 -8.35 -11.43
C PRO A 43 0.66 -8.01 -11.59
N LYS A 44 0.95 -6.83 -12.15
CA LYS A 44 2.26 -6.21 -11.99
C LYS A 44 2.39 -5.78 -10.53
N ASN A 45 3.60 -5.63 -9.99
CA ASN A 45 3.80 -5.14 -8.62
C ASN A 45 3.06 -3.80 -8.34
N THR A 46 2.91 -2.96 -9.37
CA THR A 46 2.20 -1.68 -9.30
C THR A 46 0.67 -1.80 -9.26
N GLN A 47 0.13 -2.98 -9.58
CA GLN A 47 -1.29 -3.30 -9.55
C GLN A 47 -1.65 -4.10 -8.29
N GLU A 48 -0.70 -4.30 -7.38
CA GLU A 48 -0.93 -4.88 -6.06
C GLU A 48 -0.92 -3.76 -5.01
N TYR A 49 -1.98 -3.67 -4.21
CA TYR A 49 -2.06 -2.72 -3.11
C TYR A 49 -1.94 -3.47 -1.78
N SER A 50 -0.85 -3.23 -1.06
CA SER A 50 -0.54 -3.97 0.17
C SER A 50 -0.58 -3.05 1.40
N ILE A 51 -1.34 -3.46 2.41
CA ILE A 51 -1.59 -2.72 3.63
C ILE A 51 -1.01 -3.50 4.81
N TYR A 52 -0.10 -2.89 5.54
CA TYR A 52 0.55 -3.53 6.66
C TYR A 52 0.14 -2.92 8.00
N ALA A 53 0.04 -3.75 9.03
CA ALA A 53 0.03 -3.33 10.43
C ALA A 53 1.34 -3.76 11.07
N TYR A 54 2.10 -2.79 11.58
CA TYR A 54 3.43 -3.04 12.14
C TYR A 54 3.39 -3.80 13.47
N THR A 55 4.56 -4.16 13.99
CA THR A 55 4.72 -5.12 15.09
C THR A 55 4.14 -4.65 16.42
N ASP A 56 3.98 -3.34 16.58
CA ASP A 56 3.43 -2.64 17.73
C ASP A 56 1.89 -2.55 17.75
N LEU A 57 1.23 -2.93 16.65
CA LEU A 57 -0.22 -2.84 16.50
C LEU A 57 -0.88 -4.20 16.46
N THR A 58 -1.95 -4.35 17.23
CA THR A 58 -2.83 -5.51 17.19
C THR A 58 -3.89 -5.32 16.11
N ALA A 59 -3.83 -6.13 15.06
CA ALA A 59 -4.86 -6.20 14.03
C ALA A 59 -6.10 -6.97 14.53
N THR A 60 -7.29 -6.48 14.16
CA THR A 60 -8.55 -7.18 14.38
C THR A 60 -8.90 -8.09 13.20
N SER A 61 -10.00 -8.85 13.32
CA SER A 61 -10.56 -9.61 12.19
C SER A 61 -10.92 -8.72 11.00
N SER A 62 -11.35 -7.47 11.24
CA SER A 62 -11.67 -6.51 10.18
C SER A 62 -10.44 -6.17 9.34
N PHE A 63 -9.25 -6.14 9.96
CA PHE A 63 -8.01 -5.89 9.24
C PHE A 63 -7.59 -7.10 8.40
N THR A 64 -7.78 -8.32 8.90
CA THR A 64 -7.50 -9.53 8.11
C THR A 64 -8.34 -9.59 6.84
N ASN A 65 -9.60 -9.14 6.90
CA ASN A 65 -10.53 -9.12 5.76
C ASN A 65 -10.55 -7.76 5.03
N LEU A 66 -9.57 -6.89 5.28
CA LEU A 66 -9.58 -5.53 4.73
C LEU A 66 -9.46 -5.57 3.20
N GLY A 67 -8.63 -6.45 2.64
CA GLY A 67 -8.51 -6.63 1.19
C GLY A 67 -9.87 -6.87 0.51
N ASP A 68 -10.60 -7.90 0.97
CA ASP A 68 -11.93 -8.22 0.46
C ASP A 68 -12.91 -7.06 0.64
N THR A 69 -12.87 -6.38 1.79
CA THR A 69 -13.74 -5.24 2.09
C THR A 69 -13.50 -4.06 1.14
N LEU A 70 -12.23 -3.80 0.79
CA LEU A 70 -11.87 -2.72 -0.13
C LEU A 70 -12.27 -3.05 -1.58
N GLU A 71 -12.17 -4.33 -1.97
CA GLU A 71 -12.64 -4.82 -3.27
C GLU A 71 -14.17 -4.76 -3.38
N GLU A 72 -14.90 -5.24 -2.37
CA GLU A 72 -16.38 -5.21 -2.35
C GLU A 72 -16.98 -3.79 -2.38
N ARG A 73 -16.21 -2.80 -1.92
CA ARG A 73 -16.63 -1.39 -1.85
C ARG A 73 -16.11 -0.53 -2.99
N ASP A 74 -15.42 -1.11 -3.98
CA ASP A 74 -14.81 -0.40 -5.10
C ASP A 74 -13.95 0.80 -4.64
N VAL A 75 -13.17 0.63 -3.55
CA VAL A 75 -12.40 1.72 -2.95
C VAL A 75 -11.22 2.13 -3.84
N LEU A 76 -10.48 1.14 -4.34
CA LEU A 76 -9.35 1.35 -5.22
C LEU A 76 -9.79 1.20 -6.68
N SER A 77 -9.04 1.80 -7.59
CA SER A 77 -9.42 1.76 -9.02
C SER A 77 -9.42 0.36 -9.63
N TYR A 78 -10.11 0.23 -10.77
CA TYR A 78 -10.21 -0.99 -11.60
C TYR A 78 -8.85 -1.62 -11.98
N ASP A 79 -7.76 -0.86 -11.84
CA ASP A 79 -6.43 -1.28 -12.24
C ASP A 79 -5.60 -1.83 -11.08
N ILE A 80 -6.11 -1.75 -9.85
CA ILE A 80 -5.64 -2.56 -8.73
C ILE A 80 -6.28 -3.94 -8.83
N LEU A 81 -5.44 -4.97 -8.98
CA LEU A 81 -5.87 -6.35 -9.25
C LEU A 81 -5.73 -7.28 -8.06
N ALA A 82 -5.01 -6.86 -7.03
CA ALA A 82 -4.88 -7.60 -5.80
C ALA A 82 -4.72 -6.63 -4.63
N ILE A 83 -5.49 -6.86 -3.58
CA ILE A 83 -5.40 -6.11 -2.33
C ILE A 83 -5.01 -7.09 -1.23
N ASN A 84 -3.93 -6.80 -0.52
CA ASN A 84 -3.41 -7.65 0.54
C ASN A 84 -3.32 -6.88 1.85
N SER A 85 -3.78 -7.48 2.94
CA SER A 85 -3.64 -6.94 4.30
C SER A 85 -2.88 -7.94 5.18
N GLU A 86 -1.77 -7.50 5.78
CA GLU A 86 -0.90 -8.36 6.61
C GLU A 86 -0.50 -7.66 7.91
N SER A 87 -0.62 -8.36 9.05
CA SER A 87 -0.18 -7.85 10.35
C SER A 87 1.06 -8.59 10.83
N PHE A 88 1.99 -7.84 11.41
CA PHE A 88 3.27 -8.34 11.89
C PHE A 88 3.35 -8.43 13.42
N ALA A 89 2.24 -8.28 14.14
CA ALA A 89 2.24 -8.47 15.60
C ALA A 89 2.07 -9.95 16.00
N GLY A 90 2.69 -10.34 17.13
CA GLY A 90 2.39 -11.60 17.82
C GLY A 90 2.90 -12.91 17.17
N ASN A 91 3.69 -12.85 16.11
CA ASN A 91 4.27 -14.03 15.45
C ASN A 91 5.80 -14.04 15.55
N ASN A 92 6.39 -15.15 16.00
CA ASN A 92 7.84 -15.34 16.14
C ASN A 92 8.61 -15.20 14.81
N TYR A 93 7.92 -15.26 13.67
CA TYR A 93 8.50 -15.07 12.34
C TYR A 93 8.18 -13.70 11.72
N ALA A 94 7.42 -12.83 12.41
CA ALA A 94 6.90 -11.60 11.82
C ALA A 94 7.98 -10.68 11.26
N SER A 95 9.09 -10.50 11.98
CA SER A 95 10.23 -9.69 11.53
C SER A 95 10.91 -10.26 10.29
N ALA A 96 11.03 -11.59 10.20
CA ALA A 96 11.60 -12.28 9.05
C ALA A 96 10.66 -12.21 7.83
N THR A 97 9.35 -12.41 8.04
CA THR A 97 8.34 -12.27 7.00
C THR A 97 8.31 -10.85 6.46
N TYR A 98 8.22 -9.85 7.35
CA TYR A 98 8.26 -8.44 6.98
C TYR A 98 9.52 -8.11 6.16
N SER A 99 10.69 -8.52 6.65
CA SER A 99 11.97 -8.30 5.97
C SER A 99 11.98 -8.94 4.57
N ALA A 100 11.41 -10.14 4.42
CA ALA A 100 11.26 -10.79 3.12
C ALA A 100 10.29 -10.03 2.19
N ARG A 101 9.17 -9.53 2.70
CA ARG A 101 8.22 -8.67 1.93
C ARG A 101 8.92 -7.42 1.42
N ARG A 102 9.64 -6.70 2.29
CA ARG A 102 10.36 -5.48 1.93
C ARG A 102 11.49 -5.76 0.92
N ALA A 103 12.24 -6.85 1.09
CA ALA A 103 13.28 -7.26 0.14
C ALA A 103 12.71 -7.61 -1.25
N ALA A 104 11.47 -8.08 -1.32
CA ALA A 104 10.75 -8.30 -2.56
C ALA A 104 10.11 -7.03 -3.15
N GLY A 105 10.26 -5.87 -2.50
CA GLY A 105 9.65 -4.60 -2.90
C GLY A 105 8.14 -4.54 -2.64
N GLN A 106 7.61 -5.36 -1.73
CA GLN A 106 6.18 -5.40 -1.42
C GLN A 106 5.80 -4.46 -0.27
N GLY A 107 4.54 -4.05 -0.24
CA GLY A 107 3.98 -3.14 0.78
C GLY A 107 3.75 -1.76 0.20
N THR A 108 2.52 -1.24 0.25
CA THR A 108 2.18 0.11 -0.22
C THR A 108 2.13 1.08 0.94
N VAL A 109 1.39 0.70 1.99
CA VAL A 109 1.23 1.51 3.20
C VAL A 109 1.39 0.66 4.45
N MET A 110 1.72 1.31 5.56
CA MET A 110 1.90 0.65 6.85
C MET A 110 1.33 1.51 7.98
N PHE A 111 0.47 0.92 8.79
CA PHE A 111 0.09 1.46 10.08
C PHE A 111 1.20 1.18 11.10
N ILE A 112 1.60 2.21 11.85
CA ILE A 112 2.67 2.17 12.84
C ILE A 112 2.42 3.26 13.90
N THR A 113 2.82 3.07 15.15
CA THR A 113 2.64 4.10 16.18
C THR A 113 3.79 5.13 16.20
N ASP A 114 3.44 6.36 16.55
CA ASP A 114 4.38 7.42 16.88
C ASP A 114 4.39 7.71 18.39
N ASN A 115 4.79 6.72 19.18
CA ASN A 115 4.84 6.83 20.64
C ASN A 115 6.29 6.82 21.16
N PRO A 116 6.96 7.98 21.28
CA PRO A 116 8.25 8.07 21.96
C PRO A 116 8.12 7.77 23.46
N VAL A 117 9.19 7.23 24.05
CA VAL A 117 9.31 7.01 25.49
C VAL A 117 10.24 8.07 26.06
N TYR A 118 9.79 8.77 27.10
CA TYR A 118 10.56 9.80 27.80
C TYR A 118 11.12 9.27 29.12
N GLU A 119 12.26 9.80 29.55
CA GLU A 119 12.86 9.49 30.84
C GLU A 119 12.00 10.05 31.98
N THR A 120 11.88 9.27 33.05
CA THR A 120 11.22 9.69 34.30
C THR A 120 12.18 9.53 35.47
N ASP A 121 12.10 10.43 36.43
CA ASP A 121 12.86 10.35 37.68
C ASP A 121 12.28 9.30 38.65
N ASP A 122 12.90 9.17 39.83
CA ASP A 122 12.47 8.22 40.87
C ASP A 122 11.05 8.50 41.42
N ASN A 123 10.50 9.70 41.19
CA ASN A 123 9.16 10.10 41.60
C ASN A 123 8.12 9.88 40.48
N GLY A 124 8.55 9.49 39.28
CA GLY A 124 7.70 9.33 38.11
C GLY A 124 7.45 10.62 37.33
N ASP A 125 8.16 11.71 37.64
CA ASP A 125 8.09 12.96 36.90
C ASP A 125 9.02 12.92 35.69
N TYR A 126 8.66 13.58 34.58
CA TYR A 126 9.52 13.62 33.40
C TYR A 126 10.84 14.35 33.68
N VAL A 127 11.95 13.73 33.27
CA VAL A 127 13.25 14.40 33.27
C VAL A 127 13.24 15.45 32.16
N LEU A 128 13.67 16.67 32.48
CA LEU A 128 13.76 17.78 31.54
C LEU A 128 15.23 18.12 31.23
N ASP A 129 15.52 18.49 29.99
CA ASP A 129 16.82 19.01 29.57
C ASP A 129 17.05 20.47 30.00
N GLU A 130 18.20 21.04 29.63
CA GLU A 130 18.57 22.42 29.98
C GLU A 130 17.62 23.47 29.39
N ASP A 131 16.89 23.12 28.31
CA ASP A 131 15.93 23.98 27.62
C ASP A 131 14.48 23.76 28.10
N GLY A 132 14.27 22.82 29.03
CA GLY A 132 12.96 22.49 29.61
C GLY A 132 12.14 21.48 28.80
N ASN A 133 12.74 20.81 27.81
CA ASN A 133 12.08 19.76 27.03
C ASN A 133 12.25 18.40 27.70
N ARG A 134 11.31 17.48 27.48
CA ARG A 134 11.39 16.12 28.03
C ARG A 134 12.56 15.35 27.41
N VAL A 135 13.38 14.73 28.25
CA VAL A 135 14.49 13.89 27.81
C VAL A 135 13.94 12.59 27.23
N LEU A 136 14.37 12.25 26.01
CA LEU A 136 13.93 11.06 25.29
C LEU A 136 14.70 9.82 25.75
N ALA A 137 13.99 8.80 26.24
CA ALA A 137 14.56 7.50 26.57
C ALA A 137 14.63 6.56 25.35
N SER A 138 13.62 6.62 24.48
CA SER A 138 13.56 5.88 23.22
C SER A 138 12.71 6.61 22.19
N ASN A 139 13.15 6.59 20.93
CA ASN A 139 12.34 7.03 19.81
C ASN A 139 11.10 6.14 19.61
N SER A 140 10.10 6.66 18.90
CA SER A 140 8.92 5.91 18.46
C SER A 140 9.27 4.83 17.43
N GLU A 141 8.36 3.87 17.24
CA GLU A 141 8.50 2.85 16.20
C GLU A 141 8.54 3.48 14.80
N LEU A 142 7.70 4.50 14.54
CA LEU A 142 7.73 5.26 13.30
C LEU A 142 9.12 5.86 13.02
N TYR A 143 9.69 6.57 14.00
CA TYR A 143 11.01 7.18 13.85
C TYR A 143 12.09 6.12 13.64
N ASN A 144 12.09 5.04 14.44
CA ASN A 144 13.08 3.98 14.33
C ASN A 144 13.00 3.26 12.98
N PHE A 145 11.79 3.08 12.45
CA PHE A 145 11.56 2.46 11.16
C PHE A 145 12.09 3.30 10.00
N ALA A 146 11.73 4.59 9.98
CA ALA A 146 12.14 5.52 8.92
C ALA A 146 13.54 6.12 9.14
N MET A 147 14.15 5.88 10.32
CA MET A 147 15.39 6.51 10.78
C MET A 147 15.33 8.05 10.72
N GLY A 148 14.15 8.61 11.06
CA GLY A 148 13.90 10.04 11.00
C GLY A 148 13.86 10.66 9.59
N MET A 149 13.99 9.87 8.52
CA MET A 149 14.09 10.38 7.15
C MET A 149 13.04 9.78 6.22
N ALA A 150 12.58 10.58 5.27
CA ALA A 150 11.66 10.16 4.22
C ALA A 150 12.14 10.59 2.83
N TYR A 151 11.62 9.94 1.79
CA TYR A 151 11.98 10.26 0.41
C TYR A 151 11.25 11.52 -0.02
N SER A 152 12.01 12.52 -0.45
CA SER A 152 11.51 13.79 -0.97
C SER A 152 12.37 14.26 -2.16
N ALA A 153 11.98 15.33 -2.84
CA ALA A 153 12.76 15.92 -3.93
C ALA A 153 14.23 16.22 -3.54
N ASP A 154 14.46 16.59 -2.27
CA ASP A 154 15.75 17.00 -1.73
C ASP A 154 16.52 15.87 -1.03
N THR A 155 15.90 14.70 -0.88
CA THR A 155 16.48 13.55 -0.16
C THR A 155 16.72 12.40 -1.13
N ARG A 156 17.97 12.29 -1.58
CA ARG A 156 18.42 11.28 -2.56
C ARG A 156 18.93 9.96 -1.94
N SER A 157 18.73 9.76 -0.64
CA SER A 157 18.96 8.44 -0.02
C SER A 157 17.83 7.48 -0.40
N SER A 158 17.97 6.18 -0.09
CA SER A 158 16.89 5.18 -0.23
C SER A 158 16.23 4.95 1.14
N PRO A 159 15.40 5.88 1.64
CA PRO A 159 14.74 5.74 2.92
C PRO A 159 13.63 4.68 2.86
N ALA A 160 13.04 4.37 4.00
CA ALA A 160 12.01 3.35 4.11
C ALA A 160 10.61 3.83 3.68
N VAL A 161 10.36 5.14 3.74
CA VAL A 161 9.06 5.78 3.50
C VAL A 161 9.17 6.98 2.57
N TYR A 162 8.07 7.33 1.91
CA TYR A 162 7.91 8.61 1.23
C TYR A 162 7.56 9.70 2.22
N ASP A 163 8.05 10.92 1.95
CA ASP A 163 7.59 12.10 2.67
C ASP A 163 6.12 12.33 2.29
N THR A 164 5.25 12.37 3.29
CA THR A 164 3.81 12.39 3.06
C THR A 164 3.30 13.74 2.54
N GLN A 165 3.99 14.85 2.82
CA GLN A 165 3.68 16.15 2.22
C GLN A 165 4.09 16.16 0.75
N TYR A 166 5.31 15.69 0.46
CA TYR A 166 5.79 15.54 -0.91
C TYR A 166 4.93 14.59 -1.74
N TYR A 167 4.46 13.50 -1.13
CA TYR A 167 3.55 12.55 -1.78
C TYR A 167 2.22 13.23 -2.18
N MET A 168 1.62 14.03 -1.30
CA MET A 168 0.40 14.78 -1.62
C MET A 168 0.65 15.79 -2.75
N GLN A 169 1.77 16.51 -2.70
CA GLN A 169 2.18 17.40 -3.79
C GLN A 169 2.30 16.65 -5.13
N LEU A 170 2.95 15.48 -5.16
CA LEU A 170 3.05 14.67 -6.38
C LEU A 170 1.69 14.22 -6.91
N CYS A 171 0.74 13.94 -6.01
CA CYS A 171 -0.62 13.58 -6.41
C CYS A 171 -1.35 14.78 -7.06
N GLU A 172 -1.16 15.98 -6.52
CA GLU A 172 -1.69 17.21 -7.10
C GLU A 172 -1.09 17.48 -8.48
N GLU A 173 0.24 17.42 -8.59
CA GLU A 173 0.95 17.57 -9.86
C GLU A 173 0.52 16.53 -10.90
N TYR A 174 0.18 15.31 -10.45
CA TYR A 174 -0.40 14.27 -11.30
C TYR A 174 -1.80 14.66 -11.78
N LEU A 175 -2.68 15.15 -10.90
CA LEU A 175 -4.03 15.58 -11.27
C LEU A 175 -4.02 16.77 -12.23
N VAL A 176 -3.15 17.76 -12.00
CA VAL A 176 -2.96 18.93 -12.88
C VAL A 176 -2.65 18.50 -14.32
N GLN A 177 -1.91 17.41 -14.53
CA GLN A 177 -1.62 16.92 -15.88
C GLN A 177 -2.87 16.53 -16.66
N PHE A 178 -3.96 16.11 -16.00
CA PHE A 178 -5.19 15.66 -16.64
C PHE A 178 -6.27 16.73 -16.70
N PHE A 179 -6.37 17.58 -15.67
CA PHE A 179 -7.45 18.55 -15.52
C PHE A 179 -7.01 20.01 -15.75
N GLY A 180 -5.72 20.30 -15.94
CA GLY A 180 -5.24 21.66 -16.21
C GLY A 180 -5.12 22.56 -14.97
N ASP A 181 -5.12 23.87 -15.18
CA ASP A 181 -4.88 24.87 -14.11
C ASP A 181 -6.07 24.98 -13.12
N ASP A 182 -7.29 24.65 -13.57
CA ASP A 182 -8.53 24.63 -12.78
C ASP A 182 -8.87 23.23 -12.26
N TRP A 183 -7.86 22.38 -12.08
CA TRP A 183 -8.01 20.96 -11.75
C TRP A 183 -8.93 20.69 -10.55
N ALA A 184 -8.93 21.57 -9.55
CA ALA A 184 -9.70 21.41 -8.32
C ALA A 184 -11.20 21.68 -8.51
N ASP A 185 -11.57 22.52 -9.48
CA ASP A 185 -12.91 23.07 -9.62
C ASP A 185 -13.66 22.52 -10.86
N SER A 186 -12.95 21.92 -11.81
CA SER A 186 -13.48 21.53 -13.12
C SER A 186 -13.36 20.03 -13.38
N ASP A 187 -14.47 19.41 -13.80
CA ASP A 187 -14.51 18.01 -14.25
C ASP A 187 -13.95 17.83 -15.67
N ALA A 188 -13.51 18.92 -16.30
CA ALA A 188 -12.91 18.88 -17.63
C ALA A 188 -11.55 18.18 -17.58
N LEU A 189 -11.40 17.12 -18.38
CA LEU A 189 -10.14 16.41 -18.57
C LEU A 189 -9.39 17.01 -19.77
N ASP A 190 -9.11 18.31 -19.71
CA ASP A 190 -8.51 19.12 -20.78
C ASP A 190 -7.07 19.58 -20.48
N GLY A 191 -6.42 18.92 -19.52
CA GLY A 191 -4.99 19.06 -19.23
C GLY A 191 -4.08 18.53 -20.35
N ALA A 192 -2.77 18.56 -20.08
CA ALA A 192 -1.73 18.17 -21.03
C ALA A 192 -1.73 16.67 -21.39
N THR A 193 -2.25 15.81 -20.52
CA THR A 193 -2.33 14.36 -20.67
C THR A 193 -3.78 13.92 -20.72
N THR A 194 -4.14 13.07 -21.68
CA THR A 194 -5.51 12.54 -21.76
C THR A 194 -5.65 11.19 -21.05
N PRO A 195 -6.86 10.84 -20.57
CA PRO A 195 -7.15 9.51 -20.02
C PRO A 195 -6.76 8.38 -20.99
N GLU A 196 -7.01 8.54 -22.29
CA GLU A 196 -6.63 7.56 -23.31
C GLU A 196 -5.12 7.33 -23.37
N GLN A 197 -4.33 8.40 -23.30
CA GLN A 197 -2.87 8.31 -23.34
C GLN A 197 -2.35 7.58 -22.11
N SER A 198 -2.86 7.91 -20.93
CA SER A 198 -2.48 7.22 -19.70
C SER A 198 -2.89 5.74 -19.71
N PHE A 199 -4.16 5.47 -20.02
CA PHE A 199 -4.70 4.11 -20.14
C PHE A 199 -3.87 3.27 -21.10
N SER A 200 -3.63 3.78 -22.31
CA SER A 200 -2.90 3.05 -23.35
C SER A 200 -1.44 2.78 -22.94
N ARG A 201 -0.78 3.74 -22.28
CA ARG A 201 0.60 3.56 -21.80
C ARG A 201 0.69 2.47 -20.74
N ARG A 202 -0.26 2.41 -19.80
CA ARG A 202 -0.20 1.52 -18.64
C ARG A 202 -0.68 0.11 -18.94
N ASN A 203 -1.74 0.03 -19.76
CA ASN A 203 -2.44 -1.21 -20.11
C ASN A 203 -2.02 -1.79 -21.47
N ASP A 204 -0.92 -1.32 -22.06
CA ASP A 204 -0.36 -1.94 -23.26
C ASP A 204 -0.03 -3.42 -23.01
N GLY A 205 -0.51 -4.27 -23.90
CA GLY A 205 -0.39 -5.72 -23.79
C GLY A 205 -1.23 -6.38 -22.69
N ASP A 206 -2.08 -5.66 -21.96
CA ASP A 206 -2.99 -6.26 -20.98
C ASP A 206 -4.08 -7.08 -21.69
N LYS A 207 -4.22 -8.35 -21.26
CA LYS A 207 -5.15 -9.31 -21.84
C LYS A 207 -6.62 -9.00 -21.51
N ARG A 208 -6.90 -8.08 -20.56
CA ARG A 208 -8.24 -7.58 -20.25
C ARG A 208 -8.82 -6.71 -21.38
N TYR A 209 -7.96 -6.07 -22.19
CA TYR A 209 -8.35 -5.06 -23.17
C TYR A 209 -8.01 -5.45 -24.62
N LYS A 210 -8.49 -6.64 -25.04
CA LYS A 210 -8.18 -7.22 -26.36
C LYS A 210 -9.08 -6.72 -27.49
N THR A 211 -10.35 -6.44 -27.19
CA THR A 211 -11.31 -5.94 -28.18
C THR A 211 -11.45 -4.42 -28.10
N GLU A 212 -12.02 -3.81 -29.14
CA GLU A 212 -12.29 -2.37 -29.15
C GLU A 212 -13.29 -1.99 -28.06
N GLU A 213 -14.32 -2.82 -27.81
CA GLU A 213 -15.29 -2.58 -26.74
C GLU A 213 -14.64 -2.63 -25.36
N GLN A 214 -13.75 -3.60 -25.12
CA GLN A 214 -13.02 -3.70 -23.85
C GLN A 214 -12.11 -2.49 -23.64
N ARG A 215 -11.42 -2.03 -24.69
CA ARG A 215 -10.57 -0.83 -24.61
C ARG A 215 -11.42 0.42 -24.35
N ALA A 216 -12.57 0.55 -25.02
CA ALA A 216 -13.48 1.66 -24.79
C ALA A 216 -13.98 1.68 -23.34
N GLN A 217 -14.31 0.51 -22.78
CA GLN A 217 -14.67 0.39 -21.36
C GLN A 217 -13.50 0.78 -20.45
N GLY A 218 -12.30 0.25 -20.67
CA GLY A 218 -11.14 0.59 -19.83
C GLY A 218 -10.76 2.08 -19.87
N ILE A 219 -10.98 2.75 -21.00
CA ILE A 219 -10.81 4.21 -21.09
C ILE A 219 -11.91 4.94 -20.29
N ALA A 220 -13.15 4.43 -20.29
CA ALA A 220 -14.21 4.98 -19.45
C ALA A 220 -13.90 4.79 -17.96
N ASP A 221 -13.42 3.61 -17.58
CA ASP A 221 -12.98 3.30 -16.21
C ASP A 221 -11.82 4.22 -15.79
N GLU A 222 -10.89 4.55 -16.71
CA GLU A 222 -9.80 5.50 -16.43
C GLU A 222 -10.30 6.93 -16.17
N ARG A 223 -11.33 7.36 -16.91
CA ARG A 223 -11.95 8.67 -16.66
C ARG A 223 -12.59 8.72 -15.27
N GLU A 224 -13.35 7.68 -14.92
CA GLU A 224 -13.99 7.57 -13.62
C GLU A 224 -12.95 7.53 -12.49
N ARG A 225 -11.87 6.76 -12.67
CA ARG A 225 -10.74 6.72 -11.75
C ARG A 225 -10.16 8.11 -11.51
N LEU A 226 -9.88 8.90 -12.54
CA LEU A 226 -9.29 10.23 -12.39
C LEU A 226 -10.23 11.21 -11.68
N LEU A 227 -11.53 11.17 -12.01
CA LEU A 227 -12.55 11.98 -11.32
C LEU A 227 -12.68 11.59 -9.85
N LYS A 228 -12.71 10.28 -9.55
CA LYS A 228 -12.73 9.75 -8.19
C LYS A 228 -11.48 10.16 -7.42
N LEU A 229 -10.29 9.96 -7.97
CA LEU A 229 -9.02 10.31 -7.32
C LEU A 229 -8.95 11.80 -6.99
N ARG A 230 -9.42 12.68 -7.88
CA ARG A 230 -9.52 14.12 -7.60
C ARG A 230 -10.47 14.40 -6.44
N GLY A 231 -11.67 13.80 -6.45
CA GLY A 231 -12.62 13.95 -5.35
C GLY A 231 -12.07 13.46 -4.01
N ASP A 232 -11.40 12.30 -4.03
CA ASP A 232 -10.74 11.72 -2.87
C ASP A 232 -9.61 12.62 -2.36
N TYR A 233 -8.79 13.20 -3.26
CA TYR A 233 -7.74 14.16 -2.92
C TYR A 233 -8.31 15.39 -2.23
N LEU A 234 -9.33 16.03 -2.80
CA LEU A 234 -9.94 17.23 -2.21
C LEU A 234 -10.52 16.94 -0.81
N ALA A 235 -11.15 15.79 -0.63
CA ALA A 235 -11.69 15.38 0.67
C ALA A 235 -10.59 15.09 1.70
N VAL A 236 -9.48 14.46 1.28
CA VAL A 236 -8.33 14.20 2.15
C VAL A 236 -7.61 15.49 2.50
N SER A 237 -7.42 16.41 1.54
CA SER A 237 -6.85 17.74 1.78
C SER A 237 -7.71 18.55 2.75
N ALA A 238 -9.04 18.51 2.62
CA ALA A 238 -9.95 19.13 3.59
C ALA A 238 -9.82 18.51 5.00
N ALA A 239 -9.55 17.21 5.10
CA ALA A 239 -9.29 16.55 6.38
C ALA A 239 -7.96 16.95 7.01
N PHE A 240 -6.96 17.35 6.21
CA PHE A 240 -5.75 17.99 6.74
C PHE A 240 -6.04 19.43 7.21
N GLU A 241 -6.84 20.19 6.47
CA GLU A 241 -7.21 21.57 6.83
C GLU A 241 -8.05 21.65 8.10
N ASP A 242 -8.99 20.71 8.30
CA ASP A 242 -9.85 20.65 9.49
C ASP A 242 -9.18 20.00 10.71
N GLY A 243 -7.96 19.47 10.54
CA GLY A 243 -7.18 18.81 11.58
C GLY A 243 -7.57 17.37 11.90
N THR A 244 -8.47 16.76 11.11
CA THR A 244 -8.78 15.31 11.22
C THR A 244 -7.54 14.47 10.92
N PHE A 245 -6.76 14.87 9.93
CA PHE A 245 -5.43 14.32 9.64
C PHE A 245 -4.35 15.35 9.92
N SER A 246 -3.17 14.87 10.31
CA SER A 246 -1.98 15.72 10.41
C SER A 246 -0.76 14.95 9.91
N HIS A 247 0.28 15.68 9.52
CA HIS A 247 1.56 15.06 9.18
C HIS A 247 2.40 14.91 10.44
N THR A 248 2.92 13.71 10.67
CA THR A 248 3.91 13.49 11.73
C THR A 248 5.29 13.83 11.19
N VAL A 249 5.77 15.02 11.59
CA VAL A 249 6.98 15.64 11.07
C VAL A 249 8.12 15.48 12.07
N TYR A 250 9.27 15.05 11.54
CA TYR A 250 10.52 15.00 12.26
C TYR A 250 11.54 15.96 11.67
N GLU A 251 12.30 16.61 12.54
CA GLU A 251 13.39 17.50 12.16
C GLU A 251 14.72 16.88 12.56
N GLY A 252 15.75 17.13 11.76
CA GLY A 252 17.09 16.65 12.03
C GLY A 252 18.15 17.49 11.36
N THR A 253 19.41 17.10 11.55
CA THR A 253 20.56 17.74 10.90
C THR A 253 21.38 16.71 10.14
N ARG A 254 21.90 17.10 8.99
CA ARG A 254 22.82 16.29 8.18
C ARG A 254 23.96 17.14 7.64
N SER A 255 25.06 16.49 7.26
CA SER A 255 26.19 17.17 6.62
C SER A 255 25.79 17.64 5.23
N ASP A 256 26.12 18.89 4.88
CA ASP A 256 25.84 19.48 3.56
C ASP A 256 26.84 19.03 2.47
N GLY A 257 27.75 18.11 2.80
CA GLY A 257 28.81 17.64 1.89
C GLY A 257 29.98 18.60 1.67
N ASN A 258 29.87 19.84 2.15
CA ASN A 258 30.91 20.88 2.11
C ASN A 258 31.49 21.20 3.50
N GLY A 259 31.17 20.39 4.51
CA GLY A 259 31.64 20.54 5.88
C GLY A 259 30.76 21.44 6.76
N GLY A 260 29.62 21.89 6.25
CA GLY A 260 28.54 22.52 7.00
C GLY A 260 27.48 21.51 7.43
N THR A 261 26.48 22.01 8.14
CA THR A 261 25.32 21.25 8.62
C THR A 261 24.06 21.90 8.09
N GLU A 262 23.22 21.11 7.45
CA GLU A 262 21.89 21.53 7.01
C GLU A 262 20.81 20.86 7.88
N THR A 263 19.79 21.62 8.22
CA THR A 263 18.58 21.10 8.86
C THR A 263 17.66 20.53 7.81
N TYR A 264 17.03 19.40 8.10
CA TYR A 264 15.99 18.82 7.26
C TYR A 264 14.72 18.62 8.08
N SER A 265 13.59 18.60 7.39
CA SER A 265 12.27 18.24 7.91
C SER A 265 11.73 17.10 7.06
N SER A 266 11.08 16.12 7.68
CA SER A 266 10.53 14.95 6.99
C SER A 266 9.21 14.51 7.62
N ALA A 267 8.17 14.46 6.80
CA ALA A 267 6.84 14.00 7.18
C ALA A 267 6.72 12.49 7.00
N LEU A 268 6.98 11.73 8.07
CA LEU A 268 7.18 10.25 8.00
C LEU A 268 5.87 9.46 7.91
N GLY A 269 4.75 10.07 8.29
CA GLY A 269 3.44 9.44 8.33
C GLY A 269 2.31 10.45 8.40
N ILE A 270 1.10 9.97 8.12
CA ILE A 270 -0.14 10.71 8.31
C ILE A 270 -0.78 10.20 9.60
N ASP A 271 -0.94 11.06 10.60
CA ASP A 271 -1.66 10.70 11.82
C ASP A 271 -3.14 10.49 11.49
N VAL A 272 -3.56 9.24 11.66
CA VAL A 272 -4.94 8.77 11.47
C VAL A 272 -5.54 8.33 12.80
N GLY A 273 -4.82 8.50 13.91
CA GLY A 273 -5.20 8.05 15.24
C GLY A 273 -6.45 8.72 15.80
N GLY A 274 -6.75 9.94 15.33
CA GLY A 274 -7.96 10.69 15.64
C GLY A 274 -9.25 10.12 15.03
N LEU A 275 -9.18 9.11 14.17
CA LEU A 275 -10.35 8.39 13.66
C LEU A 275 -10.91 7.46 14.74
N ASN A 276 -11.99 7.86 15.41
CA ASN A 276 -12.58 7.16 16.56
C ASN A 276 -12.91 5.68 16.32
N GLY A 277 -13.32 5.35 15.10
CA GLY A 277 -13.66 4.00 14.66
C GLY A 277 -12.45 3.13 14.36
N LEU A 278 -11.24 3.69 14.25
CA LEU A 278 -10.06 2.98 13.75
C LEU A 278 -9.67 1.79 14.64
N LYS A 279 -10.01 1.83 15.94
CA LYS A 279 -9.79 0.72 16.89
C LYS A 279 -10.51 -0.57 16.50
N ASN A 280 -11.55 -0.49 15.67
CA ASN A 280 -12.26 -1.64 15.10
C ASN A 280 -11.50 -2.30 13.94
N LEU A 281 -10.48 -1.63 13.42
CA LEU A 281 -9.55 -2.13 12.42
C LEU A 281 -8.27 -2.62 13.10
N LEU A 282 -7.60 -1.78 13.88
CA LEU A 282 -6.34 -2.05 14.57
C LEU A 282 -6.21 -1.16 15.81
N TYR A 283 -5.44 -1.59 16.80
CA TYR A 283 -5.21 -0.84 18.03
C TYR A 283 -3.89 -1.24 18.69
N TYR A 284 -3.40 -0.44 19.62
CA TYR A 284 -2.48 -0.92 20.65
C TYR A 284 -3.12 -0.75 22.03
N THR A 285 -2.52 -1.37 23.04
CA THR A 285 -2.99 -1.27 24.43
C THR A 285 -2.03 -0.34 25.16
N ASP A 286 -2.55 0.74 25.73
CA ASP A 286 -1.74 1.70 26.50
C ASP A 286 -1.31 1.13 27.85
N SER A 287 -0.57 1.94 28.62
CA SER A 287 -0.08 1.57 29.95
C SER A 287 -1.20 1.30 30.98
N GLU A 288 -2.41 1.80 30.74
CA GLU A 288 -3.59 1.58 31.59
C GLU A 288 -4.39 0.34 31.17
N GLY A 289 -3.99 -0.34 30.09
CA GLY A 289 -4.69 -1.52 29.58
C GLY A 289 -5.87 -1.17 28.65
N VAL A 290 -5.99 0.08 28.20
CA VAL A 290 -7.07 0.56 27.34
C VAL A 290 -6.65 0.43 25.87
N ARG A 291 -7.60 -0.02 25.03
CA ARG A 291 -7.40 -0.08 23.58
C ARG A 291 -7.51 1.31 22.98
N THR A 292 -6.46 1.75 22.31
CA THR A 292 -6.38 3.08 21.71
C THR A 292 -5.76 3.04 20.32
N THR A 293 -5.97 4.12 19.58
CA THR A 293 -5.37 4.43 18.27
C THR A 293 -4.61 5.74 18.30
N GLU A 294 -4.45 6.36 19.47
CA GLU A 294 -3.72 7.62 19.61
C GLU A 294 -2.30 7.51 19.03
N ASN A 295 -1.91 8.49 18.22
CA ASN A 295 -0.63 8.54 17.49
C ASN A 295 -0.41 7.39 16.49
N VAL A 296 -1.46 6.67 16.07
CA VAL A 296 -1.35 5.73 14.96
C VAL A 296 -1.20 6.49 13.66
N ASN A 297 -0.10 6.22 12.98
CA ASN A 297 0.27 6.82 11.72
C ASN A 297 0.11 5.83 10.57
N LEU A 298 -0.31 6.34 9.40
CA LEU A 298 -0.20 5.66 8.13
C LEU A 298 1.03 6.18 7.39
N SER A 299 2.06 5.35 7.27
CA SER A 299 3.24 5.63 6.46
C SER A 299 3.08 5.09 5.04
N ILE A 300 3.59 5.82 4.06
CA ILE A 300 3.62 5.42 2.66
C ILE A 300 5.00 4.81 2.36
N LEU A 301 5.05 3.53 2.03
CA LEU A 301 6.31 2.81 1.93
C LEU A 301 7.07 3.17 0.65
N TYR A 302 8.36 3.44 0.79
CA TYR A 302 9.25 3.68 -0.34
C TYR A 302 9.63 2.35 -1.00
N ASN A 303 9.37 2.23 -2.30
CA ASN A 303 9.70 1.02 -3.08
C ASN A 303 10.28 1.36 -4.46
N ASN A 304 10.74 2.59 -4.66
CA ASN A 304 11.01 3.16 -5.99
C ASN A 304 9.78 3.15 -6.93
N TYR A 305 8.54 3.02 -6.42
CA TYR A 305 7.33 2.96 -7.27
C TYR A 305 6.85 4.32 -7.76
N LEU A 306 7.25 5.44 -7.11
CA LEU A 306 6.87 6.78 -7.57
C LEU A 306 7.59 7.22 -8.86
N ASP A 307 8.59 6.47 -9.35
CA ASP A 307 9.12 6.65 -10.71
C ASP A 307 8.13 6.06 -11.75
N GLY A 308 7.03 6.77 -11.98
CA GLY A 308 6.19 6.61 -13.17
C GLY A 308 5.00 5.65 -13.08
N SER A 309 4.57 5.27 -11.86
CA SER A 309 3.37 4.44 -11.68
C SER A 309 2.17 5.23 -11.14
N ASP A 310 1.24 5.56 -12.04
CA ASP A 310 -0.03 6.24 -11.76
C ASP A 310 -0.82 5.68 -10.57
N LEU A 311 -0.72 4.37 -10.33
CA LEU A 311 -1.48 3.67 -9.30
C LEU A 311 -0.89 3.84 -7.89
N CYS A 312 0.26 4.49 -7.76
CA CYS A 312 0.77 4.86 -6.44
C CYS A 312 -0.20 5.77 -5.68
N PHE A 313 -0.93 6.63 -6.42
CA PHE A 313 -1.85 7.63 -5.88
C PHE A 313 -3.13 7.03 -5.30
N GLU A 314 -3.38 5.74 -5.48
CA GLU A 314 -4.52 5.02 -4.88
C GLU A 314 -4.50 5.05 -3.34
N THR A 315 -3.37 5.41 -2.71
CA THR A 315 -3.34 5.66 -1.27
C THR A 315 -4.20 6.84 -0.84
N VAL A 316 -4.44 7.82 -1.72
CA VAL A 316 -5.40 8.90 -1.45
C VAL A 316 -6.82 8.34 -1.36
N SER A 317 -7.20 7.44 -2.27
CA SER A 317 -8.47 6.71 -2.21
C SER A 317 -8.60 5.88 -0.93
N PHE A 318 -7.50 5.26 -0.47
CA PHE A 318 -7.49 4.52 0.79
C PHE A 318 -7.65 5.44 2.01
N LEU A 319 -6.98 6.59 2.04
CA LEU A 319 -7.16 7.61 3.09
C LEU A 319 -8.61 8.12 3.14
N ARG A 320 -9.21 8.37 1.97
CA ARG A 320 -10.64 8.72 1.87
C ARG A 320 -11.54 7.65 2.46
N TYR A 321 -11.27 6.37 2.16
CA TYR A 321 -12.00 5.26 2.78
C TYR A 321 -11.85 5.22 4.30
N LEU A 322 -10.64 5.45 4.82
CA LEU A 322 -10.42 5.48 6.26
C LEU A 322 -11.22 6.61 6.92
N LEU A 323 -11.19 7.79 6.31
CA LEU A 323 -11.97 8.95 6.74
C LEU A 323 -13.47 8.63 6.78
N ASP A 324 -14.03 8.13 5.68
CA ASP A 324 -15.49 7.88 5.59
C ASP A 324 -15.96 6.73 6.48
N THR A 325 -15.10 5.75 6.75
CA THR A 325 -15.49 4.54 7.50
C THR A 325 -15.24 4.67 8.99
N TYR A 326 -14.23 5.45 9.42
CA TYR A 326 -13.76 5.45 10.80
C TYR A 326 -13.74 6.82 11.49
N LYS A 327 -14.18 7.91 10.83
CA LYS A 327 -14.26 9.25 11.47
C LYS A 327 -15.22 9.28 12.66
N GLU A 328 -16.32 8.54 12.62
CA GLU A 328 -17.35 8.51 13.68
C GLU A 328 -17.10 7.48 14.78
#